data_AF-A0A3B8P7S4-F1
#
_entry.id   AF-A0A3B8P7S4-F1
#
_cell.length_a   1.000
_cell.length_b   1.000
_cell.length_c   1.000
_cell.angle_alpha   90.00
_cell.angle_beta   90.00
_cell.angle_gamma   90.00
#
_symmetry.space_group_name_H-M   'P 1'
#
loop_
_entity.id
_entity.type
_entity.pdbx_description
1 polymer ?
#
loop_
_entity_poly.entity_id
_entity_poly.type
_entity_poly.pdbx_seq_one_letter_code
_entity_poly.pdbx_strand_id
1 'polypeptide(L)'
;MDLPSDAVFAGAFLELNGVPVAITPRFIESRVEREAQKSWTRIEGRNLDNAEHKATKERVQNKAIIFNYDHTRITGEGLDGEPINKVVYSTLAYQWFNEMMFVLGNDSTLNRGKHIREIVDLIPLNGTGTRQDLCYADGCLPYRTGDEDVYVDFNFAAHPNLRAKFTSKQYGGVAASLLSERGKGSRLPSNAAAWMVKSEFHHRTYRNHKRMVNHLPGEEIIEASTEKTGEGYLTEVNAVWFYPGEPDNADKPELRLDLDYSYTTEQPPTNPAGFPDREGDASVREEHFMKIWDDALNSLILR
;
A
#
# COMPACT_ATOMS: atom_id res chain seq x y z
N MET A 1 -7.14 14.28 5.34
CA MET A 1 -6.23 13.97 6.46
C MET A 1 -5.07 14.90 6.30
N ASP A 2 -4.77 15.63 7.37
CA ASP A 2 -3.69 16.58 7.44
C ASP A 2 -2.56 15.92 8.24
N LEU A 3 -1.38 15.86 7.63
CA LEU A 3 -0.15 15.45 8.27
C LEU A 3 0.74 16.68 8.50
N PRO A 4 1.70 16.60 9.44
CA PRO A 4 2.75 17.61 9.60
C PRO A 4 3.41 18.03 8.28
N SER A 5 3.92 19.26 8.21
CA SER A 5 4.49 19.83 6.98
C SER A 5 5.76 19.11 6.49
N ASP A 6 6.41 18.32 7.34
CA ASP A 6 7.57 17.50 6.98
C ASP A 6 7.16 16.09 6.50
N ALA A 7 5.87 15.75 6.50
CA ALA A 7 5.35 14.55 5.85
C ALA A 7 5.49 14.69 4.33
N VAL A 8 6.06 13.66 3.73
CA VAL A 8 6.42 13.59 2.32
C VAL A 8 5.76 12.35 1.73
N PHE A 9 5.00 12.53 0.66
CA PHE A 9 4.47 11.43 -0.13
C PHE A 9 5.60 10.50 -0.59
N ALA A 10 5.53 9.24 -0.16
CA ALA A 10 6.54 8.22 -0.42
C ALA A 10 6.16 7.30 -1.59
N GLY A 11 4.87 7.15 -1.85
CA GLY A 11 4.33 6.33 -2.93
C GLY A 11 2.89 5.94 -2.68
N ALA A 12 2.26 5.42 -3.72
CA ALA A 12 0.92 4.86 -3.63
C ALA A 12 0.81 3.56 -4.43
N PHE A 13 -0.14 2.74 -4.04
CA PHE A 13 -0.59 1.60 -4.81
C PHE A 13 -2.10 1.67 -4.96
N LEU A 14 -2.58 1.55 -6.19
CA LEU A 14 -3.99 1.57 -6.52
C LEU A 14 -4.36 0.26 -7.20
N GLU A 15 -5.59 -0.20 -6.99
CA GLU A 15 -6.19 -1.23 -7.84
C GLU A 15 -7.33 -0.60 -8.65
N LEU A 16 -7.20 -0.57 -9.98
CA LEU A 16 -8.15 0.04 -10.89
C LEU A 16 -8.64 -1.00 -11.89
N ASN A 17 -9.92 -1.38 -11.84
CA ASN A 17 -10.50 -2.42 -12.70
C ASN A 17 -9.70 -3.75 -12.69
N GLY A 18 -9.15 -4.13 -11.53
CA GLY A 18 -8.28 -5.30 -11.38
C GLY A 18 -6.89 -5.14 -12.01
N VAL A 19 -6.47 -3.91 -12.30
CA VAL A 19 -5.10 -3.57 -12.71
C VAL A 19 -4.39 -2.90 -11.55
N PRO A 20 -3.30 -3.50 -11.03
CA PRO A 20 -2.48 -2.86 -10.01
C PRO A 20 -1.69 -1.70 -10.63
N VAL A 21 -1.66 -0.56 -9.94
CA VAL A 21 -0.95 0.65 -10.34
C VAL A 21 -0.07 1.11 -9.19
N ALA A 22 1.24 0.94 -9.33
CA ALA A 22 2.23 1.47 -8.39
C ALA A 22 2.67 2.87 -8.83
N ILE A 23 2.67 3.81 -7.90
CA ILE A 23 3.03 5.22 -8.10
C ILE A 23 4.23 5.52 -7.22
N THR A 24 5.31 6.01 -7.83
CA THR A 24 6.53 6.40 -7.13
C THR A 24 6.86 7.86 -7.44
N PRO A 25 6.89 8.76 -6.44
CA PRO A 25 7.20 10.17 -6.65
C PRO A 25 8.70 10.40 -6.85
N ARG A 26 9.05 11.66 -7.18
CA ARG A 26 10.43 12.13 -7.34
C ARG A 26 11.22 11.32 -8.37
N PHE A 27 10.56 10.96 -9.46
CA PHE A 27 11.14 10.28 -10.60
C PHE A 27 11.27 11.22 -11.79
N ILE A 28 12.44 11.22 -12.42
CA ILE A 28 12.66 11.91 -13.69
C ILE A 28 12.38 10.95 -14.86
N GLU A 29 11.96 11.51 -15.99
CA GLU A 29 11.59 10.75 -17.20
C GLU A 29 12.66 9.73 -17.61
N SER A 30 13.93 10.16 -17.66
CA SER A 30 15.06 9.30 -18.04
C SER A 30 15.32 8.14 -17.07
N ARG A 31 14.88 8.26 -15.82
CA ARG A 31 14.96 7.18 -14.83
C ARG A 31 13.83 6.17 -15.06
N VAL A 32 12.63 6.63 -15.38
CA VAL A 32 11.50 5.74 -15.77
C VAL A 32 11.86 4.94 -17.01
N GLU A 33 12.41 5.57 -18.05
CA GLU A 33 12.84 4.89 -19.27
C GLU A 33 13.90 3.81 -18.99
N ARG A 34 14.82 4.08 -18.06
CA ARG A 34 15.83 3.11 -17.64
C ARG A 34 15.23 1.90 -16.92
N GLU A 35 14.30 2.12 -16.01
CA GLU A 35 13.60 1.02 -15.32
C GLU A 35 12.76 0.20 -16.30
N ALA A 36 12.04 0.86 -17.22
CA ALA A 36 11.29 0.18 -18.28
C ALA A 36 12.23 -0.67 -19.16
N GLN A 37 13.38 -0.14 -19.57
CA GLN A 37 14.34 -0.86 -20.38
C GLN A 37 14.99 -2.05 -19.63
N LYS A 38 15.28 -1.89 -18.34
CA LYS A 38 15.77 -2.99 -17.48
C LYS A 38 14.74 -4.12 -17.40
N SER A 39 13.47 -3.77 -17.18
CA SER A 39 12.36 -4.74 -17.20
C SER A 39 12.20 -5.42 -18.56
N TRP A 40 12.29 -4.64 -19.65
CA TRP A 40 12.22 -5.18 -21.01
C TRP A 40 13.32 -6.21 -21.27
N THR A 41 14.58 -5.91 -20.96
CA THR A 41 15.69 -6.86 -21.19
C THR A 41 15.48 -8.17 -20.45
N ARG A 42 14.93 -8.13 -19.22
CA ARG A 42 14.57 -9.34 -18.46
C ARG A 42 13.43 -10.10 -19.12
N ILE A 43 12.36 -9.40 -19.50
CA ILE A 43 11.17 -9.99 -20.15
C ILE A 43 11.54 -10.64 -21.49
N GLU A 44 12.28 -9.91 -22.32
CA GLU A 44 12.76 -10.36 -23.62
C GLU A 44 13.62 -11.61 -23.47
N GLY A 45 14.58 -11.62 -22.55
CA GLY A 45 15.43 -12.78 -22.26
C GLY A 45 14.64 -14.02 -21.83
N ARG A 46 13.59 -13.86 -21.00
CA ARG A 46 12.70 -14.96 -20.58
C ARG A 46 11.81 -15.50 -21.71
N ASN A 47 11.53 -14.68 -22.72
CA ASN A 47 10.56 -14.98 -23.78
C ASN A 47 11.19 -15.25 -25.16
N LEU A 48 12.51 -15.41 -25.25
CA LEU A 48 13.23 -15.64 -26.53
C LEU A 48 12.68 -16.85 -27.30
N ASP A 49 12.45 -17.95 -26.59
CA ASP A 49 12.03 -19.23 -27.15
C ASP A 49 10.53 -19.51 -26.94
N ASN A 50 9.73 -18.48 -26.62
CA ASN A 50 8.29 -18.66 -26.43
C ASN A 50 7.63 -19.05 -27.77
N ALA A 51 7.12 -20.29 -27.81
CA ALA A 51 6.54 -20.89 -29.01
C ALA A 51 5.17 -20.31 -29.41
N GLU A 52 4.42 -19.74 -28.46
CA GLU A 52 3.13 -19.12 -28.75
C GLU A 52 3.34 -17.77 -29.43
N HIS A 53 3.94 -16.82 -28.71
CA HIS A 53 4.27 -15.49 -29.25
C HIS A 53 5.45 -14.87 -28.50
N LYS A 54 6.31 -14.18 -29.25
CA LYS A 54 7.39 -13.37 -28.68
C LYS A 54 6.81 -12.22 -27.85
N ALA A 55 7.56 -11.82 -26.81
CA ALA A 55 7.25 -10.61 -26.09
C ALA A 55 7.28 -9.39 -27.03
N THR A 56 6.41 -8.42 -26.77
CA THR A 56 6.32 -7.18 -27.55
C THR A 56 6.55 -5.96 -26.67
N LYS A 57 7.15 -4.94 -27.25
CA LYS A 57 7.34 -3.61 -26.65
C LYS A 57 6.74 -2.56 -27.57
N GLU A 58 5.82 -1.77 -27.05
CA GLU A 58 5.16 -0.69 -27.77
C GLU A 58 5.32 0.61 -27.00
N ARG A 59 5.60 1.72 -27.69
CA ARG A 59 5.53 3.08 -27.12
C ARG A 59 4.26 3.74 -27.62
N VAL A 60 3.44 4.25 -26.70
CA VAL A 60 2.14 4.89 -27.00
C VAL A 60 2.22 6.41 -26.83
N GLN A 61 1.17 7.13 -27.28
CA GLN A 61 1.17 8.60 -27.45
C GLN A 61 1.42 9.40 -26.15
N ASN A 62 1.26 8.80 -24.97
CA ASN A 62 1.45 9.44 -23.66
C ASN A 62 2.80 9.13 -22.99
N LYS A 63 3.85 8.91 -23.81
CA LYS A 63 5.20 8.50 -23.37
C LYS A 63 5.22 7.21 -22.54
N ALA A 64 4.11 6.47 -22.52
CA ALA A 64 4.05 5.19 -21.86
C ALA A 64 4.67 4.11 -22.75
N ILE A 65 5.26 3.12 -22.11
CA ILE A 65 5.84 1.94 -22.74
C ILE A 65 5.07 0.74 -22.21
N ILE A 66 4.48 -0.05 -23.11
CA ILE A 66 3.67 -1.23 -22.79
C ILE A 66 4.40 -2.48 -23.28
N PHE A 67 4.45 -3.48 -22.41
CA PHE A 67 4.97 -4.80 -22.68
C PHE A 67 3.83 -5.82 -22.66
N ASN A 68 3.74 -6.69 -23.67
CA ASN A 68 2.94 -7.91 -23.61
C ASN A 68 3.87 -9.11 -23.72
N TYR A 69 3.76 -10.05 -22.79
CA TYR A 69 4.75 -11.12 -22.62
C TYR A 69 4.15 -12.35 -21.93
N ASP A 70 4.96 -13.40 -21.80
CA ASP A 70 4.60 -14.70 -21.21
C ASP A 70 3.33 -15.31 -21.85
N HIS A 71 3.23 -15.19 -23.19
CA HIS A 71 2.13 -15.75 -23.96
C HIS A 71 2.05 -17.27 -23.73
N THR A 72 0.92 -17.74 -23.22
CA THR A 72 0.70 -19.12 -22.83
C THR A 72 -0.66 -19.57 -23.31
N ARG A 73 -0.73 -20.71 -24.00
CA ARG A 73 -2.00 -21.30 -24.38
C ARG A 73 -2.59 -22.09 -23.22
N ILE A 74 -3.83 -21.76 -22.89
CA ILE A 74 -4.63 -22.50 -21.93
C ILE A 74 -5.65 -23.32 -22.72
N THR A 75 -5.62 -24.63 -22.50
CA THR A 75 -6.60 -25.58 -23.03
C THR A 75 -7.30 -26.31 -21.89
N GLY A 76 -8.60 -26.55 -21.99
CA GLY A 76 -9.35 -27.28 -20.98
C GLY A 76 -10.86 -27.13 -21.16
N GLU A 77 -11.61 -27.44 -20.11
CA GLU A 77 -13.05 -27.19 -20.03
C GLU A 77 -13.28 -26.06 -19.01
N GLY A 78 -14.11 -25.09 -19.37
CA GLY A 78 -14.46 -23.96 -18.51
C GLY A 78 -15.41 -24.36 -17.38
N LEU A 79 -15.63 -23.45 -16.44
CA LEU A 79 -16.62 -23.65 -15.36
C LEU A 79 -18.07 -23.76 -15.88
N ASP A 80 -18.30 -23.29 -17.11
CA ASP A 80 -19.54 -23.38 -17.87
C ASP A 80 -19.63 -24.66 -18.73
N GLY A 81 -18.60 -25.51 -18.73
CA GLY A 81 -18.54 -26.72 -19.57
C GLY A 81 -18.07 -26.47 -21.01
N GLU A 82 -17.80 -25.21 -21.38
CA GLU A 82 -17.35 -24.88 -22.73
C GLU A 82 -15.84 -25.14 -22.89
N PRO A 83 -15.39 -25.69 -24.03
CA PRO A 83 -13.97 -25.92 -24.25
C PRO A 83 -13.21 -24.59 -24.35
N ILE A 84 -12.18 -24.45 -23.52
CA ILE A 84 -11.24 -23.34 -23.56
C ILE A 84 -10.07 -23.74 -24.46
N ASN A 85 -9.75 -22.89 -25.43
CA ASN A 85 -8.50 -22.93 -26.19
C ASN A 85 -8.12 -21.49 -26.56
N LYS A 86 -7.38 -20.82 -25.69
CA LYS A 86 -7.00 -19.41 -25.88
C LYS A 86 -5.58 -19.14 -25.40
N VAL A 87 -4.94 -18.15 -26.00
CA VAL A 87 -3.67 -17.62 -25.51
C VAL A 87 -3.96 -16.54 -24.47
N VAL A 88 -3.30 -16.63 -23.34
CA VAL A 88 -3.25 -15.57 -22.32
C VAL A 88 -1.86 -14.98 -22.28
N TYR A 89 -1.75 -13.73 -21.87
CA TYR A 89 -0.48 -13.04 -21.72
C TYR A 89 -0.54 -12.03 -20.59
N SER A 90 0.61 -11.71 -20.02
CA SER A 90 0.75 -10.65 -19.01
C SER A 90 1.01 -9.31 -19.70
N THR A 91 0.49 -8.24 -19.12
CA THR A 91 0.78 -6.87 -19.57
C THR A 91 1.38 -6.05 -18.44
N LEU A 92 2.46 -5.34 -18.76
CA LEU A 92 3.14 -4.40 -17.87
C LEU A 92 3.31 -3.07 -18.61
N ALA A 93 3.03 -1.94 -17.97
CA ALA A 93 3.27 -0.63 -18.54
C ALA A 93 4.04 0.28 -17.59
N TYR A 94 4.85 1.16 -18.18
CA TYR A 94 5.57 2.22 -17.49
C TYR A 94 5.16 3.56 -18.09
N GLN A 95 4.86 4.55 -17.25
CA GLN A 95 4.59 5.91 -17.68
C GLN A 95 5.24 6.90 -16.72
N TRP A 96 5.80 7.97 -17.27
CA TRP A 96 6.25 9.11 -16.50
C TRP A 96 5.28 10.27 -16.69
N PHE A 97 4.87 10.89 -15.59
CA PHE A 97 4.02 12.08 -15.60
C PHE A 97 4.20 12.87 -14.31
N ASN A 98 4.31 14.21 -14.39
CA ASN A 98 4.44 15.11 -13.23
C ASN A 98 5.43 14.63 -12.15
N GLU A 99 6.67 14.33 -12.55
CA GLU A 99 7.73 13.84 -11.64
C GLU A 99 7.40 12.53 -10.90
N MET A 100 6.44 11.76 -11.41
CA MET A 100 6.06 10.45 -10.88
C MET A 100 6.29 9.36 -11.92
N MET A 101 6.65 8.18 -11.42
CA MET A 101 6.63 6.94 -12.17
C MET A 101 5.34 6.17 -11.86
N PHE A 102 4.65 5.75 -12.90
CA PHE A 102 3.51 4.84 -12.84
C PHE A 102 3.94 3.49 -13.43
N VAL A 103 3.69 2.42 -12.70
CA VAL A 103 3.88 1.04 -13.15
C VAL A 103 2.54 0.33 -13.07
N LEU A 104 2.01 -0.10 -14.22
CA LEU A 104 0.68 -0.70 -14.32
C LEU A 104 0.79 -2.17 -14.71
N GLY A 105 0.08 -3.02 -13.99
CA GLY A 105 0.07 -4.45 -14.21
C GLY A 105 1.32 -5.17 -13.70
N ASN A 106 1.33 -6.49 -13.85
CA ASN A 106 2.39 -7.40 -13.43
C ASN A 106 2.21 -8.77 -14.12
N ASP A 107 3.01 -9.76 -13.73
CA ASP A 107 2.94 -11.12 -14.28
C ASP A 107 1.55 -11.78 -14.09
N SER A 108 0.75 -11.35 -13.11
CA SER A 108 -0.61 -11.85 -12.84
C SER A 108 -1.72 -11.07 -13.57
N THR A 109 -1.37 -9.98 -14.27
CA THR A 109 -2.32 -9.10 -14.95
C THR A 109 -2.62 -9.63 -16.35
N LEU A 110 -3.39 -10.71 -16.41
CA LEU A 110 -3.62 -11.47 -17.64
C LEU A 110 -4.66 -10.83 -18.57
N ASN A 111 -4.31 -10.68 -19.86
CA ASN A 111 -5.19 -10.16 -20.92
C ASN A 111 -5.81 -8.78 -20.63
N ARG A 112 -5.16 -7.95 -19.80
CA ARG A 112 -5.66 -6.62 -19.42
C ARG A 112 -5.08 -5.48 -20.25
N GLY A 113 -4.45 -5.76 -21.39
CA GLY A 113 -3.81 -4.74 -22.23
C GLY A 113 -4.73 -3.58 -22.63
N LYS A 114 -6.02 -3.83 -22.85
CA LYS A 114 -7.00 -2.77 -23.10
C LYS A 114 -7.23 -1.86 -21.89
N HIS A 115 -7.48 -2.45 -20.72
CA HIS A 115 -7.70 -1.71 -19.46
C HIS A 115 -6.46 -0.90 -19.07
N ILE A 116 -5.25 -1.46 -19.24
CA ILE A 116 -3.99 -0.74 -19.00
C ILE A 116 -3.86 0.48 -19.91
N ARG A 117 -4.20 0.36 -21.21
CA ARG A 117 -4.19 1.52 -22.13
C ARG A 117 -5.18 2.59 -21.70
N GLU A 118 -6.38 2.19 -21.28
CA GLU A 118 -7.38 3.12 -20.76
C GLU A 118 -6.83 3.89 -19.55
N ILE A 119 -6.20 3.22 -18.57
CA ILE A 119 -5.61 3.90 -17.41
C ILE A 119 -4.44 4.82 -17.81
N VAL A 120 -3.56 4.37 -18.72
CA VAL A 120 -2.45 5.17 -19.25
C VAL A 120 -2.92 6.49 -19.87
N ASP A 121 -4.07 6.46 -20.56
CA ASP A 121 -4.65 7.64 -21.19
C ASP A 121 -5.33 8.58 -20.17
N LEU A 122 -5.70 8.07 -19.00
CA LEU A 122 -6.30 8.84 -17.91
C LEU A 122 -5.26 9.56 -17.04
N ILE A 123 -4.06 9.02 -16.89
CA ILE A 123 -3.00 9.59 -16.05
C ILE A 123 -2.71 11.07 -16.36
N PRO A 124 -2.53 11.49 -17.64
CA PRO A 124 -2.25 12.89 -17.95
C PRO A 124 -3.43 13.84 -17.78
N LEU A 125 -4.66 13.31 -17.74
CA LEU A 125 -5.87 14.14 -17.64
C LEU A 125 -6.01 14.76 -16.25
N ASN A 126 -5.47 14.08 -15.22
CA ASN A 126 -5.59 14.41 -13.80
C ASN A 126 -7.06 14.57 -13.36
N GLY A 127 -7.53 13.70 -12.47
CA GLY A 127 -8.91 13.78 -11.97
C GLY A 127 -9.24 15.17 -11.43
N THR A 128 -10.49 15.59 -11.62
CA THR A 128 -10.96 16.91 -11.15
C THR A 128 -11.19 16.96 -9.63
N GLY A 129 -11.00 15.83 -8.93
CA GLY A 129 -11.30 15.67 -7.50
C GLY A 129 -12.80 15.57 -7.24
N THR A 130 -13.57 15.09 -8.21
CA THR A 130 -15.02 14.90 -8.10
C THR A 130 -15.35 13.47 -7.65
N ARG A 131 -16.64 13.18 -7.39
CA ARG A 131 -17.15 11.90 -6.85
C ARG A 131 -16.80 10.62 -7.65
N GLN A 132 -16.09 10.71 -8.77
CA GLN A 132 -15.67 9.57 -9.59
C GLN A 132 -14.14 9.51 -9.77
N ASP A 133 -13.38 10.12 -8.87
CA ASP A 133 -11.92 10.16 -8.92
C ASP A 133 -11.30 9.42 -7.72
N LEU A 134 -10.30 8.60 -7.98
CA LEU A 134 -9.51 7.88 -6.99
C LEU A 134 -8.24 8.69 -6.71
N CYS A 135 -8.23 9.39 -5.59
CA CYS A 135 -7.14 10.29 -5.21
C CYS A 135 -6.15 9.58 -4.28
N TYR A 136 -4.86 9.81 -4.50
CA TYR A 136 -3.80 9.28 -3.62
C TYR A 136 -3.21 10.38 -2.72
N ALA A 137 -2.46 11.33 -3.27
CA ALA A 137 -1.98 12.49 -2.52
C ALA A 137 -1.81 13.69 -3.45
N ASP A 138 -0.92 13.54 -4.44
CA ASP A 138 -0.55 14.60 -5.39
C ASP A 138 -1.33 14.54 -6.71
N GLY A 139 -2.38 13.73 -6.78
CA GLY A 139 -3.20 13.55 -7.98
C GLY A 139 -4.39 12.61 -7.77
N CYS A 140 -5.24 12.55 -8.79
CA CYS A 140 -6.37 11.65 -8.83
C CYS A 140 -6.50 10.99 -10.20
N LEU A 141 -7.03 9.76 -10.23
CA LEU A 141 -7.35 9.04 -11.45
C LEU A 141 -8.85 8.78 -11.52
N PRO A 142 -9.54 9.14 -12.61
CA PRO A 142 -10.96 8.83 -12.73
C PRO A 142 -11.16 7.31 -12.74
N TYR A 143 -12.14 6.83 -11.96
CA TYR A 143 -12.54 5.43 -11.91
C TYR A 143 -14.04 5.30 -12.19
N ARG A 144 -14.46 4.08 -12.55
CA ARG A 144 -15.85 3.81 -12.99
C ARG A 144 -16.48 2.60 -12.32
N THR A 145 -15.73 1.88 -11.48
CA THR A 145 -16.21 0.65 -10.83
C THR A 145 -16.27 0.84 -9.30
N GLY A 146 -16.56 -0.23 -8.56
CA GLY A 146 -16.73 -0.21 -7.10
C GLY A 146 -15.87 -1.26 -6.37
N ASP A 147 -14.71 -1.58 -6.95
CA ASP A 147 -13.73 -2.57 -6.45
C ASP A 147 -12.32 -1.95 -6.46
N GLU A 148 -12.23 -0.68 -6.08
CA GLU A 148 -10.99 0.08 -6.05
C GLU A 148 -10.36 0.08 -4.66
N ASP A 149 -9.06 -0.22 -4.64
CA ASP A 149 -8.24 -0.14 -3.44
C ASP A 149 -7.22 1.00 -3.59
N VAL A 150 -6.99 1.74 -2.52
CA VAL A 150 -6.00 2.83 -2.41
C VAL A 150 -5.12 2.57 -1.21
N TYR A 151 -3.82 2.58 -1.45
CA TYR A 151 -2.80 2.54 -0.40
C TYR A 151 -1.85 3.70 -0.63
N VAL A 152 -1.61 4.51 0.40
CA VAL A 152 -0.74 5.69 0.34
C VAL A 152 0.25 5.62 1.49
N ASP A 153 1.52 5.87 1.19
CA ASP A 153 2.61 5.88 2.17
C ASP A 153 3.23 7.28 2.26
N PHE A 154 3.56 7.70 3.47
CA PHE A 154 4.21 8.96 3.79
C PHE A 154 5.41 8.71 4.70
N ASN A 155 6.55 9.32 4.37
CA ASN A 155 7.72 9.41 5.22
C ASN A 155 7.82 10.80 5.84
N PHE A 156 8.48 10.94 7.00
CA PHE A 156 8.68 12.23 7.66
C PHE A 156 10.12 12.68 7.51
N ALA A 157 10.34 13.84 6.90
CA ALA A 157 11.68 14.33 6.59
C ALA A 157 12.48 14.68 7.86
N ALA A 158 11.83 15.20 8.91
CA ALA A 158 12.48 15.46 10.19
C ALA A 158 12.61 14.19 11.06
N HIS A 159 11.77 13.19 10.80
CA HIS A 159 11.68 11.96 11.59
C HIS A 159 11.72 10.71 10.69
N PRO A 160 12.89 10.32 10.13
CA PRO A 160 13.00 9.24 9.14
C PRO A 160 12.55 7.86 9.61
N ASN A 161 12.43 7.69 10.93
CA ASN A 161 11.96 6.48 11.59
C ASN A 161 10.43 6.46 11.81
N LEU A 162 9.74 7.54 11.47
CA LEU A 162 8.29 7.67 11.52
C LEU A 162 7.73 7.50 10.10
N ARG A 163 6.64 6.74 9.98
CA ARG A 163 5.92 6.53 8.72
C ARG A 163 4.42 6.54 8.95
N ALA A 164 3.67 7.06 8.00
CA ALA A 164 2.22 7.04 8.03
C ALA A 164 1.68 6.32 6.80
N LYS A 165 0.65 5.52 6.99
CA LYS A 165 -0.03 4.82 5.89
C LYS A 165 -1.51 5.10 5.94
N PHE A 166 -2.11 5.21 4.77
CA PHE A 166 -3.54 5.28 4.58
C PHE A 166 -3.97 4.18 3.62
N THR A 167 -5.00 3.44 4.00
CA THR A 167 -5.65 2.45 3.14
C THR A 167 -7.14 2.74 3.06
N SER A 168 -7.67 2.70 1.84
CA SER A 168 -9.10 2.64 1.57
C SER A 168 -9.36 1.43 0.68
N LYS A 169 -10.31 0.58 1.06
CA LYS A 169 -10.61 -0.65 0.33
C LYS A 169 -12.10 -0.82 0.13
N GLN A 170 -12.50 -1.03 -1.13
CA GLN A 170 -13.84 -1.48 -1.46
C GLN A 170 -13.83 -3.00 -1.60
N TYR A 171 -14.83 -3.66 -1.04
CA TYR A 171 -14.90 -5.11 -1.10
C TYR A 171 -16.35 -5.59 -1.00
N GLY A 172 -16.63 -6.70 -1.69
CA GLY A 172 -17.87 -7.42 -1.55
C GLY A 172 -17.82 -8.49 -0.45
N GLY A 173 -18.99 -8.97 -0.03
CA GLY A 173 -19.11 -10.13 0.85
C GLY A 173 -19.17 -9.81 2.34
N VAL A 174 -18.33 -10.45 3.16
CA VAL A 174 -18.42 -10.35 4.63
C VAL A 174 -17.54 -9.24 5.15
N ALA A 175 -18.11 -8.39 5.99
CA ALA A 175 -17.40 -7.28 6.61
C ALA A 175 -16.11 -7.74 7.30
N ALA A 176 -15.04 -6.98 7.12
CA ALA A 176 -13.78 -7.25 7.78
C ALA A 176 -13.95 -7.18 9.31
N SER A 177 -13.32 -8.10 10.03
CA SER A 177 -13.40 -8.13 11.49
C SER A 177 -12.75 -6.89 12.11
N LEU A 178 -13.31 -6.42 13.22
CA LEU A 178 -12.76 -5.32 14.02
C LEU A 178 -11.38 -5.69 14.60
N LEU A 179 -10.57 -4.68 14.96
CA LEU A 179 -9.23 -4.92 15.52
C LEU A 179 -9.30 -5.79 16.79
N SER A 180 -10.28 -5.51 17.64
CA SER A 180 -10.55 -6.25 18.88
C SER A 180 -10.98 -7.72 18.67
N GLU A 181 -11.38 -8.09 17.45
CA GLU A 181 -11.82 -9.43 17.08
C GLU A 181 -10.75 -10.22 16.35
N ARG A 182 -9.85 -9.53 15.61
CA ARG A 182 -8.72 -10.15 14.90
C ARG A 182 -7.79 -10.94 15.84
N GLY A 183 -7.74 -10.60 17.13
CA GLY A 183 -7.00 -11.32 18.17
C GLY A 183 -7.77 -12.42 18.92
N LYS A 184 -9.09 -12.58 18.71
CA LYS A 184 -9.90 -13.58 19.45
C LYS A 184 -9.84 -14.98 18.83
N GLY A 185 -9.52 -15.09 17.54
CA GLY A 185 -9.26 -16.35 16.84
C GLY A 185 -7.77 -16.73 16.77
N SER A 186 -6.88 -15.78 17.02
CA SER A 186 -5.44 -15.99 17.06
C SER A 186 -4.96 -15.80 18.49
N ARG A 187 -5.18 -16.82 19.33
CA ARG A 187 -4.23 -17.06 20.42
C ARG A 187 -2.87 -17.11 19.73
N LEU A 188 -1.97 -16.20 20.13
CA LEU A 188 -0.54 -16.27 19.88
C LEU A 188 -0.18 -17.70 19.47
N PRO A 189 0.39 -17.94 18.26
CA PRO A 189 0.81 -19.27 17.87
C PRO A 189 1.48 -19.91 19.08
N SER A 190 1.14 -21.15 19.45
CA SER A 190 1.75 -21.80 20.62
C SER A 190 3.30 -21.81 20.53
N ASN A 191 3.84 -21.60 19.33
CA ASN A 191 5.25 -21.39 19.05
C ASN A 191 5.71 -19.94 19.18
N ALA A 192 4.83 -18.94 19.09
CA ALA A 192 5.11 -17.53 19.37
C ALA A 192 5.46 -17.28 20.84
N ALA A 193 4.73 -17.93 21.72
CA ALA A 193 5.02 -17.93 23.15
C ALA A 193 6.40 -18.56 23.49
N ALA A 194 6.94 -19.45 22.66
CA ALA A 194 8.19 -20.14 22.95
C ALA A 194 9.47 -19.32 22.66
N TRP A 195 9.43 -18.38 21.70
CA TRP A 195 10.55 -17.45 21.46
C TRP A 195 10.46 -16.18 22.32
N MET A 196 9.25 -15.66 22.58
CA MET A 196 9.02 -14.56 23.53
C MET A 196 9.46 -14.89 24.97
N VAL A 197 9.56 -16.17 25.34
CA VAL A 197 10.04 -16.62 26.66
C VAL A 197 11.58 -16.70 26.73
N LYS A 198 12.29 -16.59 25.60
CA LYS A 198 13.77 -16.60 25.54
C LYS A 198 14.39 -15.27 25.15
N SER A 199 13.67 -14.38 24.47
CA SER A 199 14.11 -13.01 24.19
C SER A 199 13.66 -12.06 25.29
N GLU A 200 14.45 -11.03 25.57
CA GLU A 200 14.02 -9.89 26.39
C GLU A 200 12.95 -9.14 25.58
N PHE A 201 11.68 -9.42 25.87
CA PHE A 201 10.51 -8.86 25.21
C PHE A 201 9.68 -8.04 26.20
N HIS A 202 9.36 -6.82 25.80
CA HIS A 202 8.49 -5.92 26.54
C HIS A 202 7.35 -5.46 25.63
N HIS A 203 6.16 -5.29 26.20
CA HIS A 203 4.98 -4.82 25.50
C HIS A 203 4.23 -3.80 26.34
N ARG A 204 3.69 -2.76 25.70
CA ARG A 204 2.86 -1.74 26.32
C ARG A 204 1.73 -1.34 25.39
N THR A 205 0.50 -1.36 25.91
CA THR A 205 -0.64 -0.74 25.23
C THR A 205 -0.86 0.66 25.79
N TYR A 206 -0.84 1.66 24.91
CA TYR A 206 -1.09 3.07 25.23
C TYR A 206 -2.57 3.43 25.14
N ARG A 207 -3.24 2.99 24.07
CA ARG A 207 -4.68 3.19 23.84
C ARG A 207 -5.26 1.95 23.18
N ASN A 208 -6.46 1.55 23.56
CA ASN A 208 -7.22 0.49 22.90
C ASN A 208 -8.71 0.71 23.19
N HIS A 209 -9.42 1.34 22.27
CA HIS A 209 -10.84 1.67 22.46
C HIS A 209 -11.55 1.94 21.13
N LYS A 210 -12.89 1.97 21.18
CA LYS A 210 -13.71 2.43 20.06
C LYS A 210 -13.56 3.94 19.91
N ARG A 211 -13.23 4.41 18.71
CA ARG A 211 -13.08 5.84 18.40
C ARG A 211 -13.87 6.18 17.15
N MET A 212 -14.82 7.10 17.30
CA MET A 212 -15.55 7.65 16.17
C MET A 212 -14.72 8.75 15.51
N VAL A 213 -14.52 8.63 14.20
CA VAL A 213 -13.82 9.63 13.39
C VAL A 213 -14.72 10.01 12.23
N ASN A 214 -15.10 11.29 12.13
CA ASN A 214 -16.02 11.79 11.10
C ASN A 214 -17.28 10.91 10.91
N HIS A 215 -17.95 10.57 12.02
CA HIS A 215 -19.12 9.67 12.06
C HIS A 215 -18.88 8.21 11.68
N LEU A 216 -17.64 7.80 11.43
CA LEU A 216 -17.27 6.42 11.15
C LEU A 216 -16.95 5.70 12.47
N PRO A 217 -17.69 4.64 12.83
CA PRO A 217 -17.45 3.89 14.05
C PRO A 217 -16.25 2.94 13.87
N GLY A 218 -15.05 3.43 14.18
CA GLY A 218 -13.82 2.63 14.13
C GLY A 218 -13.29 2.21 15.50
N GLU A 219 -12.18 1.49 15.48
CA GLU A 219 -11.38 1.13 16.65
C GLU A 219 -9.98 1.72 16.53
N GLU A 220 -9.47 2.25 17.64
CA GLU A 220 -8.10 2.73 17.77
C GLU A 220 -7.30 1.79 18.69
N ILE A 221 -6.10 1.42 18.24
CA ILE A 221 -5.08 0.76 19.07
C ILE A 221 -3.77 1.52 18.90
N ILE A 222 -3.12 1.84 20.02
CA ILE A 222 -1.73 2.31 20.05
C ILE A 222 -0.98 1.39 20.99
N GLU A 223 0.05 0.73 20.47
CA GLU A 223 0.85 -0.22 21.21
C GLU A 223 2.32 -0.12 20.84
N ALA A 224 3.16 -0.59 21.75
CA ALA A 224 4.59 -0.63 21.57
C ALA A 224 5.17 -1.93 22.07
N SER A 225 6.26 -2.36 21.43
CA SER A 225 7.05 -3.50 21.83
C SER A 225 8.53 -3.15 21.81
N THR A 226 9.30 -3.79 22.69
CA THR A 226 10.76 -3.84 22.57
C THR A 226 11.18 -5.30 22.56
N GLU A 227 12.01 -5.68 21.59
CA GLU A 227 12.58 -7.01 21.51
C GLU A 227 14.08 -6.98 21.26
N LYS A 228 14.80 -7.93 21.87
CA LYS A 228 16.20 -8.18 21.55
C LYS A 228 16.34 -8.87 20.20
N THR A 229 17.03 -8.23 19.27
CA THR A 229 17.38 -8.74 17.94
C THR A 229 18.88 -9.04 17.85
N GLY A 230 19.34 -9.55 16.71
CA GLY A 230 20.77 -9.75 16.46
C GLY A 230 21.58 -8.44 16.39
N GLU A 231 20.91 -7.31 16.21
CA GLU A 231 21.51 -5.98 16.02
C GLU A 231 21.36 -5.07 17.27
N GLY A 232 20.76 -5.57 18.35
CA GLY A 232 20.50 -4.80 19.58
C GLY A 232 19.09 -5.02 20.10
N TYR A 233 18.43 -3.95 20.52
CA TYR A 233 17.03 -3.91 20.95
C TYR A 233 16.25 -3.07 19.95
N LEU A 234 15.30 -3.69 19.26
CA LEU A 234 14.36 -3.00 18.39
C LEU A 234 13.15 -2.59 19.23
N THR A 235 12.79 -1.32 19.18
CA THR A 235 11.54 -0.81 19.75
C THR A 235 10.66 -0.30 18.63
N GLU A 236 9.41 -0.72 18.64
CA GLU A 236 8.38 -0.34 17.66
C GLU A 236 7.18 0.22 18.42
N VAL A 237 6.62 1.31 17.90
CA VAL A 237 5.38 1.92 18.37
C VAL A 237 4.46 2.07 17.17
N ASN A 238 3.29 1.45 17.25
CA ASN A 238 2.33 1.40 16.15
C ASN A 238 0.99 1.96 16.64
N ALA A 239 0.47 2.96 15.93
CA ALA A 239 -0.88 3.45 16.10
C ALA A 239 -1.71 3.05 14.88
N VAL A 240 -2.88 2.49 15.13
CA VAL A 240 -3.81 2.02 14.09
C VAL A 240 -5.20 2.51 14.43
N TRP A 241 -5.87 3.08 13.45
CA TRP A 241 -7.31 3.30 13.48
C TRP A 241 -7.92 2.56 12.30
N PHE A 242 -8.97 1.81 12.59
CA PHE A 242 -9.59 0.92 11.62
C PHE A 242 -11.09 1.07 11.64
N TYR A 243 -11.66 1.32 10.46
CA TYR A 243 -13.08 1.26 10.21
C TYR A 243 -13.35 0.13 9.20
N PRO A 244 -14.15 -0.89 9.55
CA PRO A 244 -14.35 -2.05 8.69
C PRO A 244 -15.07 -1.75 7.38
N GLY A 245 -15.75 -0.61 7.25
CA GLY A 245 -16.59 -0.35 6.08
C GLY A 245 -17.89 -1.14 6.08
N GLU A 246 -18.67 -0.95 5.02
CA GLU A 246 -19.82 -1.76 4.66
C GLU A 246 -19.52 -2.47 3.33
N PRO A 247 -19.62 -3.81 3.27
CA PRO A 247 -19.45 -4.53 2.01
C PRO A 247 -20.42 -4.03 0.94
N ASP A 248 -19.98 -4.05 -0.31
CA ASP A 248 -20.77 -3.62 -1.48
C ASP A 248 -21.28 -2.16 -1.39
N ASN A 249 -20.64 -1.31 -0.58
CA ASN A 249 -20.98 0.11 -0.41
C ASN A 249 -19.77 1.03 -0.65
N ALA A 250 -19.69 1.61 -1.85
CA ALA A 250 -18.60 2.51 -2.25
C ALA A 250 -18.51 3.79 -1.40
N ASP A 251 -19.61 4.25 -0.78
CA ASP A 251 -19.61 5.42 0.10
C ASP A 251 -19.05 5.11 1.50
N LYS A 252 -18.88 3.82 1.83
CA LYS A 252 -18.40 3.34 3.14
C LYS A 252 -17.35 2.24 2.96
N PRO A 253 -16.21 2.55 2.33
CA PRO A 253 -15.11 1.60 2.20
C PRO A 253 -14.53 1.22 3.56
N GLU A 254 -13.80 0.11 3.61
CA GLU A 254 -12.86 -0.14 4.72
C GLU A 254 -11.82 0.98 4.71
N LEU A 255 -11.54 1.54 5.89
CA LEU A 255 -10.49 2.54 6.07
C LEU A 255 -9.51 2.08 7.14
N ARG A 256 -8.23 2.28 6.88
CA ARG A 256 -7.17 2.06 7.85
C ARG A 256 -6.15 3.18 7.78
N LEU A 257 -5.85 3.75 8.94
CA LEU A 257 -4.73 4.66 9.13
C LEU A 257 -3.73 3.98 10.05
N ASP A 258 -2.46 4.05 9.67
CA ASP A 258 -1.34 3.57 10.47
C ASP A 258 -0.33 4.71 10.69
N LEU A 259 0.24 4.79 11.88
CA LEU A 259 1.42 5.60 12.19
C LEU A 259 2.41 4.72 12.93
N ASP A 260 3.54 4.44 12.29
CA ASP A 260 4.56 3.51 12.75
C ASP A 260 5.83 4.30 13.11
N TYR A 261 6.39 4.06 14.29
CA TYR A 261 7.67 4.59 14.72
C TYR A 261 8.57 3.46 15.21
N SER A 262 9.81 3.38 14.72
CA SER A 262 10.75 2.36 15.21
C SER A 262 12.16 2.89 15.41
N TYR A 263 12.88 2.31 16.37
CA TYR A 263 14.28 2.64 16.61
C TYR A 263 15.02 1.47 17.25
N THR A 264 16.34 1.45 17.07
CA THR A 264 17.21 0.42 17.62
C THR A 264 18.20 0.99 18.62
N THR A 265 18.50 0.23 19.68
CA THR A 265 19.52 0.57 20.68
C THR A 265 20.43 -0.62 20.95
N GLU A 266 21.73 -0.39 21.16
CA GLU A 266 22.67 -1.49 21.46
C GLU A 266 22.43 -2.09 22.86
N GLN A 267 22.03 -1.26 23.82
CA GLN A 267 21.73 -1.64 25.20
C GLN A 267 20.22 -1.64 25.44
N PRO A 268 19.72 -2.36 26.46
CA PRO A 268 18.32 -2.31 26.83
C PRO A 268 17.87 -0.85 27.05
N PRO A 269 16.78 -0.41 26.41
CA PRO A 269 16.28 0.96 26.59
C PRO A 269 15.82 1.18 28.03
N THR A 270 16.00 2.39 28.54
CA THR A 270 15.56 2.77 29.90
C THR A 270 14.04 2.71 30.06
N ASN A 271 13.30 2.99 28.99
CA ASN A 271 11.85 2.86 28.89
C ASN A 271 11.48 1.83 27.80
N PRO A 272 11.53 0.52 28.13
CA PRO A 272 11.20 -0.52 27.15
C PRO A 272 9.70 -0.47 26.80
N ALA A 273 9.38 -0.81 25.55
CA ALA A 273 8.07 -0.62 24.93
C ALA A 273 7.59 0.84 25.06
N GLY A 274 8.50 1.79 24.83
CA GLY A 274 8.25 3.20 24.97
C GLY A 274 9.02 4.06 23.97
N PHE A 275 8.92 5.38 24.16
CA PHE A 275 9.66 6.36 23.37
C PHE A 275 11.03 6.63 24.01
N PRO A 276 12.03 7.06 23.22
CA PRO A 276 13.36 7.37 23.75
C PRO A 276 13.33 8.57 24.72
N ASP A 277 14.03 8.45 25.85
CA ASP A 277 14.09 9.48 26.91
C ASP A 277 14.98 10.68 26.55
N ARG A 278 15.93 10.52 25.61
CA ARG A 278 16.87 11.57 25.20
C ARG A 278 16.55 12.05 23.79
N GLU A 279 16.53 13.38 23.61
CA GLU A 279 16.46 13.99 22.29
C GLU A 279 17.73 13.66 21.50
N GLY A 280 17.55 12.95 20.39
CA GLY A 280 18.42 13.04 19.22
C GLY A 280 17.66 13.73 18.09
N ASP A 281 18.40 14.27 17.11
CA ASP A 281 17.86 15.08 16.01
C ASP A 281 16.75 14.39 15.18
N ALA A 282 16.63 13.06 15.26
CA ALA A 282 15.64 12.24 14.55
C ALA A 282 14.64 11.49 15.47
N SER A 283 14.71 11.71 16.78
CA SER A 283 13.87 11.01 17.76
C SER A 283 12.45 11.60 17.82
N VAL A 284 11.45 10.76 18.08
CA VAL A 284 10.06 11.19 18.27
C VAL A 284 9.70 10.97 19.75
N ARG A 285 9.22 12.03 20.41
CA ARG A 285 8.69 11.92 21.78
C ARG A 285 7.26 11.41 21.76
N GLU A 286 6.85 10.78 22.86
CA GLU A 286 5.48 10.27 23.06
C GLU A 286 4.42 11.34 22.76
N GLU A 287 4.55 12.54 23.35
CA GLU A 287 3.60 13.64 23.14
C GLU A 287 3.51 14.07 21.67
N HIS A 288 4.64 14.09 20.97
CA HIS A 288 4.69 14.48 19.56
C HIS A 288 4.03 13.42 18.68
N PHE A 289 4.33 12.13 18.91
CA PHE A 289 3.68 11.01 18.22
C PHE A 289 2.16 11.04 18.40
N MET A 290 1.71 11.17 19.65
CA MET A 290 0.28 11.23 19.97
C MET A 290 -0.40 12.42 19.31
N LYS A 291 0.28 13.58 19.24
CA LYS A 291 -0.23 14.76 18.55
C LYS A 291 -0.39 14.53 17.05
N ILE A 292 0.64 14.00 16.37
CA ILE A 292 0.56 13.69 14.94
C ILE A 292 -0.63 12.75 14.67
N TRP A 293 -0.75 11.71 15.47
CA TRP A 293 -1.83 10.73 15.37
C TRP A 293 -3.22 11.36 15.56
N ASP A 294 -3.39 12.13 16.62
CA ASP A 294 -4.67 12.77 16.94
C ASP A 294 -5.07 13.81 15.89
N ASP A 295 -4.13 14.61 15.39
CA ASP A 295 -4.37 15.60 14.33
C ASP A 295 -4.76 14.92 13.00
N ALA A 296 -4.08 13.82 12.64
CA ALA A 296 -4.36 13.04 11.44
C ALA A 296 -5.79 12.47 11.46
N LEU A 297 -6.19 11.87 12.60
CA LEU A 297 -7.55 11.33 12.75
C LEU A 297 -8.60 12.44 12.75
N ASN A 298 -8.37 13.54 13.46
CA ASN A 298 -9.36 14.62 13.58
C ASN A 298 -9.56 15.40 12.27
N SER A 299 -8.62 15.33 11.33
CA SER A 299 -8.69 15.95 10.01
C SER A 299 -9.13 14.99 8.88
N LEU A 300 -9.50 13.75 9.22
CA LEU A 300 -10.01 12.79 8.24
C LEU A 300 -11.43 13.20 7.81
N ILE A 301 -11.61 13.43 6.51
CA ILE A 301 -12.88 13.80 5.88
C ILE A 301 -13.10 12.89 4.68
N LEU A 302 -14.27 12.26 4.59
CA LEU A 302 -14.72 11.56 3.38
C LEU A 302 -15.27 12.57 2.37
N ARG A 303 -14.82 12.48 1.12
CA ARG A 303 -15.25 13.35 0.02
C ARG A 303 -16.04 12.58 -1.02
#